data_AF-A0A822EH96-F1
#
_entry.id   AF-A0A822EH96-F1
#
_cell.length_a   1.000
_cell.length_b   1.000
_cell.length_c   1.000
_cell.angle_alpha   90.00
_cell.angle_beta   90.00
_cell.angle_gamma   90.00
#
_symmetry.space_group_name_H-M   'P 1'
#
loop_
_entity.id
_entity.type
_entity.pdbx_description
1 polymer ?
#
loop_
_entity_poly.entity_id
_entity_poly.type
_entity_poly.pdbx_seq_one_letter_code
_entity_poly.pdbx_strand_id
1 'polypeptide(L)'
;DDMNKYMNEINSKFAFCSEDCTSTLRRIVYDVRSNSFIGFTPPLDENGMPHIKYFRTNSIEDLKSWFEEKEMSLLLNLHMIQPIRINNQISPSFALAAYGTNGKYTALDIIRRRYTIFEESSSQGIRIVGYSTDTDPKYLLAMKLISGFFWCLNK
;
A
#
# COMPACT_ATOMS: atom_id res chain seq x y z
N ASP A 1 4.77 -8.53 -11.01
CA ASP A 1 5.74 -8.52 -12.12
C ASP A 1 7.03 -7.75 -11.82
N ASP A 2 6.99 -6.42 -11.68
CA ASP A 2 8.22 -5.62 -11.44
C ASP A 2 8.94 -6.00 -10.14
N MET A 3 8.18 -6.20 -9.06
CA MET A 3 8.74 -6.69 -7.80
C MET A 3 9.44 -8.05 -7.97
N ASN A 4 8.84 -8.99 -8.70
CA ASN A 4 9.46 -10.30 -8.93
C ASN A 4 10.73 -10.20 -9.76
N LYS A 5 10.72 -9.38 -10.82
CA LYS A 5 11.94 -9.08 -11.57
C LYS A 5 13.04 -8.53 -10.66
N TYR A 6 12.71 -7.53 -9.84
CA TYR A 6 13.65 -6.96 -8.87
C TYR A 6 14.19 -8.00 -7.89
N MET A 7 13.31 -8.82 -7.29
CA MET A 7 13.68 -9.87 -6.34
C MET A 7 14.59 -10.94 -6.97
N ASN A 8 14.40 -11.23 -8.26
CA ASN A 8 15.27 -12.14 -9.01
C ASN A 8 16.64 -11.52 -9.30
N GLU A 9 16.70 -10.24 -9.70
CA GLU A 9 17.96 -9.52 -9.93
C GLU A 9 18.84 -9.47 -8.68
N ILE A 10 18.21 -9.30 -7.51
CA ILE A 10 18.92 -9.28 -6.23
C ILE A 10 19.17 -10.68 -5.64
N ASN A 11 18.71 -11.74 -6.33
CA ASN A 11 18.76 -13.13 -5.90
C ASN A 11 18.21 -13.34 -4.47
N SER A 12 17.00 -12.85 -4.20
CA SER A 12 16.30 -13.08 -2.93
C SER A 12 14.88 -13.57 -3.17
N LYS A 13 14.42 -14.46 -2.28
CA LYS A 13 13.04 -14.96 -2.21
C LYS A 13 12.35 -14.59 -0.90
N PHE A 14 13.01 -13.87 -0.02
CA PHE A 14 12.49 -13.49 1.28
C PHE A 14 12.49 -11.97 1.43
N ALA A 15 11.42 -11.42 1.98
CA ALA A 15 11.28 -9.99 2.15
C ALA A 15 10.52 -9.61 3.42
N PHE A 16 10.83 -8.43 3.96
CA PHE A 16 9.97 -7.70 4.89
C PHE A 16 9.14 -6.69 4.13
N CYS A 17 7.91 -6.45 4.58
CA CYS A 17 7.07 -5.37 4.07
C CYS A 17 6.94 -4.28 5.13
N SER A 18 7.18 -3.04 4.74
CA SER A 18 7.06 -1.87 5.61
C SER A 18 5.97 -0.96 5.09
N GLU A 19 5.11 -0.49 5.99
CA GLU A 19 4.03 0.45 5.68
C GLU A 19 4.16 1.69 6.57
N ASP A 20 4.13 2.86 5.96
CA ASP A 20 4.17 4.13 6.68
C ASP A 20 3.42 5.24 5.92
N CYS A 21 3.06 6.31 6.63
CA CYS A 21 2.44 7.49 6.06
C CYS A 21 3.29 8.74 6.28
N THR A 22 3.45 9.54 5.24
CA THR A 22 4.10 10.86 5.35
C THR A 22 3.15 11.98 4.95
N SER A 23 3.27 13.15 5.58
CA SER A 23 2.42 14.30 5.26
C SER A 23 2.67 14.83 3.85
N THR A 24 1.60 15.27 3.20
CA THR A 24 1.63 15.84 1.85
C THR A 24 1.10 17.26 1.84
N LEU A 25 1.58 18.06 0.86
CA LEU A 25 0.97 19.35 0.55
C LEU A 25 -0.38 19.09 -0.14
N ARG A 26 -1.43 19.72 0.37
CA ARG A 26 -2.78 19.62 -0.20
C ARG A 26 -2.82 20.32 -1.55
N ARG A 27 -2.66 19.57 -2.63
CA ARG A 27 -2.70 20.09 -3.99
C ARG A 27 -3.29 19.05 -4.92
N ILE A 28 -4.22 19.50 -5.75
CA ILE A 28 -4.73 18.71 -6.87
C ILE A 28 -3.93 19.09 -8.12
N VAL A 29 -3.41 18.10 -8.81
CA VAL A 29 -2.62 18.26 -10.04
C VAL A 29 -3.17 17.33 -11.10
N TYR A 30 -3.38 17.85 -12.30
CA TYR A 30 -3.72 17.04 -13.46
C TYR A 30 -2.45 16.38 -14.03
N ASP A 31 -2.46 15.06 -14.12
CA ASP A 31 -1.44 14.29 -14.82
C ASP A 31 -1.88 13.98 -16.25
N VAL A 32 -1.23 14.65 -17.21
CA VAL A 32 -1.49 14.50 -18.64
C VAL A 32 -1.17 13.08 -19.12
N ARG A 33 -0.21 12.38 -18.49
CA ARG A 33 0.21 11.04 -18.95
C ARG A 33 -0.85 9.98 -18.70
N SER A 34 -1.50 10.03 -17.53
CA SER A 34 -2.56 9.09 -17.17
C SER A 34 -3.97 9.63 -17.43
N ASN A 35 -4.10 10.89 -17.86
CA ASN A 35 -5.37 11.62 -17.94
C ASN A 35 -6.16 11.54 -16.62
N SER A 36 -5.49 11.81 -15.49
CA SER A 36 -6.10 11.68 -14.17
C SER A 36 -5.72 12.83 -13.24
N PHE A 37 -6.56 13.07 -12.24
CA PHE A 37 -6.30 14.06 -11.20
C PHE A 37 -5.65 13.40 -9.99
N ILE A 38 -4.46 13.86 -9.62
CA ILE A 38 -3.69 13.41 -8.47
C ILE A 38 -3.89 14.39 -7.32
N GLY A 39 -4.04 13.88 -6.10
CA GLY A 39 -4.15 14.70 -4.88
C GLY A 39 -5.45 14.48 -4.09
N PHE A 40 -6.42 13.78 -4.66
CA PHE A 40 -7.59 13.27 -3.92
C PHE A 40 -7.27 11.95 -3.21
N THR A 41 -8.08 11.62 -2.21
CA THR A 41 -8.06 10.30 -1.57
C THR A 41 -8.92 9.32 -2.39
N PRO A 42 -8.32 8.32 -3.06
CA PRO A 42 -9.09 7.29 -3.76
C PRO A 42 -9.87 6.43 -2.76
N PRO A 43 -11.07 5.95 -3.13
CA PRO A 43 -11.75 4.94 -2.33
C PRO A 43 -10.90 3.67 -2.26
N LEU A 44 -11.05 2.94 -1.15
CA LEU A 44 -10.49 1.61 -1.01
C LEU A 44 -11.49 0.57 -1.53
N ASP A 45 -10.96 -0.48 -2.13
CA ASP A 45 -11.72 -1.65 -2.54
C ASP A 45 -11.94 -2.63 -1.36
N GLU A 46 -12.56 -3.77 -1.65
CA GLU A 46 -12.80 -4.86 -0.70
C GLU A 46 -11.53 -5.49 -0.12
N ASN A 47 -10.38 -5.28 -0.77
CA ASN A 47 -9.06 -5.72 -0.34
C ASN A 47 -8.33 -4.65 0.48
N GLY A 48 -8.96 -3.51 0.75
CA GLY A 48 -8.31 -2.39 1.44
C GLY A 48 -7.23 -1.70 0.58
N MET A 49 -7.23 -1.94 -0.72
CA MET A 49 -6.33 -1.35 -1.71
C MET A 49 -6.99 -0.13 -2.38
N PRO A 50 -6.24 0.91 -2.74
CA PRO A 50 -6.81 2.05 -3.46
C PRO A 50 -7.24 1.68 -4.88
N HIS A 51 -8.38 2.19 -5.32
CA HIS A 51 -8.76 2.08 -6.73
C HIS A 51 -7.79 2.85 -7.63
N ILE A 52 -6.99 2.13 -8.41
CA ILE A 52 -5.98 2.68 -9.32
C ILE A 52 -6.68 3.53 -10.39
N LYS A 53 -6.19 4.76 -10.61
CA LYS A 53 -6.71 5.71 -11.61
C LYS A 53 -8.21 6.03 -11.45
N TYR A 54 -8.74 5.99 -10.21
CA TYR A 54 -10.14 6.33 -9.92
C TYR A 54 -10.55 7.72 -10.45
N PHE A 55 -9.65 8.70 -10.33
CA PHE A 55 -9.89 10.08 -10.79
C PHE A 55 -9.53 10.33 -12.25
N ARG A 56 -9.75 9.33 -13.11
CA ARG A 56 -9.64 9.44 -14.57
C ARG A 56 -11.02 9.67 -15.15
N THR A 57 -11.24 10.79 -15.84
CA THR A 57 -12.52 11.07 -16.49
C THR A 57 -12.34 11.91 -17.76
N ASN A 58 -13.34 11.85 -18.62
CA ASN A 58 -13.54 12.78 -19.74
C ASN A 58 -14.81 13.64 -19.54
N SER A 59 -15.46 13.54 -18.37
CA SER A 59 -16.72 14.21 -17.99
C SER A 59 -16.42 15.40 -17.09
N ILE A 60 -16.99 16.56 -17.43
CA ILE A 60 -16.87 17.77 -16.60
C ILE A 60 -17.74 17.63 -15.35
N GLU A 61 -18.84 16.90 -15.44
CA GLU A 61 -19.76 16.63 -14.35
C GLU A 61 -19.07 15.79 -13.26
N ASP A 62 -18.35 14.74 -13.65
CA ASP A 62 -17.54 13.94 -12.72
C ASP A 62 -16.50 14.81 -12.04
N LEU A 63 -15.80 15.65 -12.82
CA LEU A 63 -14.80 16.56 -12.29
C LEU A 63 -15.37 17.49 -11.23
N LYS A 64 -16.52 18.12 -11.51
CA LYS A 64 -17.22 18.99 -10.54
C LYS A 64 -17.58 18.23 -9.27
N SER A 65 -18.18 17.04 -9.41
CA SER A 65 -18.53 16.19 -8.27
C SER A 65 -17.31 15.89 -7.39
N TRP A 66 -16.15 15.63 -7.98
CA TRP A 66 -14.96 15.31 -7.21
C TRP A 66 -14.42 16.50 -6.41
N PHE A 67 -14.43 17.70 -6.99
CA PHE A 67 -13.98 18.90 -6.30
C PHE A 67 -14.94 19.34 -5.17
N GLU A 68 -16.23 18.98 -5.27
CA GLU A 68 -17.23 19.28 -4.25
C GLU A 68 -17.28 18.23 -3.13
N GLU A 69 -17.14 16.94 -3.48
CA GLU A 69 -17.44 15.84 -2.56
C GLU A 69 -16.21 15.08 -2.04
N LYS A 70 -15.11 15.07 -2.79
CA LYS A 70 -13.97 14.17 -2.49
C LYS A 70 -12.92 14.88 -1.67
N GLU A 71 -12.47 14.19 -0.62
CA GLU A 71 -11.43 14.72 0.26
C GLU A 71 -10.06 14.69 -0.41
N MET A 72 -9.34 15.81 -0.31
CA MET A 72 -7.93 15.84 -0.64
C MET A 72 -7.13 14.93 0.29
N SER A 73 -6.11 14.30 -0.28
CA SER A 73 -5.13 13.52 0.47
C SER A 73 -4.34 14.42 1.41
N LEU A 74 -4.18 13.97 2.65
CA LEU A 74 -3.35 14.63 3.67
C LEU A 74 -2.02 13.90 3.85
N LEU A 75 -2.03 12.60 3.62
CA LEU A 75 -0.93 11.68 3.83
C LEU A 75 -0.67 10.90 2.56
N LEU A 76 0.59 10.61 2.27
CA LEU A 76 1.00 9.61 1.28
C LEU A 76 1.30 8.33 2.04
N ASN A 77 0.48 7.29 1.84
CA ASN A 77 0.76 5.96 2.36
C ASN A 77 1.73 5.24 1.40
N LEU A 78 2.82 4.72 1.95
CA LEU A 78 3.92 4.07 1.25
C LEU A 78 4.05 2.62 1.72
N HIS A 79 4.16 1.71 0.75
CA HIS A 79 4.44 0.30 0.95
C HIS A 79 5.79 -0.02 0.35
N MET A 80 6.73 -0.45 1.19
CA MET A 80 8.09 -0.77 0.80
C MET A 80 8.38 -2.24 1.06
N ILE A 81 9.03 -2.89 0.10
CA ILE A 81 9.50 -4.26 0.21
C ILE A 81 11.00 -4.21 0.44
N GLN A 82 11.45 -4.71 1.59
CA GLN A 82 12.86 -4.84 1.93
C GLN A 82 13.31 -6.29 1.71
N PRO A 83 14.14 -6.55 0.70
CA PRO A 83 14.69 -7.88 0.50
C PRO A 83 15.61 -8.30 1.64
N ILE A 84 15.57 -9.58 1.98
CA ILE A 84 16.47 -10.20 2.95
C ILE A 84 17.50 -11.00 2.16
N ARG A 85 18.78 -10.66 2.34
CA ARG A 85 19.89 -11.42 1.77
C ARG A 85 20.59 -12.22 2.86
N ILE A 86 20.98 -13.44 2.50
CA ILE A 86 21.74 -14.34 3.39
C ILE A 86 23.17 -13.80 3.62
N ASN A 87 23.72 -13.06 2.65
CA ASN A 87 25.11 -12.61 2.68
C ASN A 87 25.31 -11.25 3.38
N ASN A 88 24.38 -10.79 4.22
CA ASN A 88 24.42 -9.51 4.96
C ASN A 88 24.65 -8.24 4.10
N GLN A 89 24.47 -8.32 2.78
CA GLN A 89 24.51 -7.15 1.92
C GLN A 89 23.18 -6.41 1.96
N ILE A 90 23.23 -5.12 2.27
CA ILE A 90 22.06 -4.24 2.24
C ILE A 90 21.63 -4.09 0.78
N SER A 91 20.40 -4.50 0.48
CA SER A 91 19.77 -4.25 -0.82
C SER A 91 18.83 -3.06 -0.70
N PRO A 92 18.69 -2.23 -1.74
CA PRO A 92 17.68 -1.19 -1.76
C PRO A 92 16.28 -1.76 -1.50
N SER A 93 15.42 -0.96 -0.88
CA SER A 93 14.01 -1.31 -0.78
C SER A 93 13.31 -1.08 -2.12
N PHE A 94 12.32 -1.90 -2.43
CA PHE A 94 11.45 -1.74 -3.60
C PHE A 94 10.16 -1.03 -3.18
N ALA A 95 9.81 0.08 -3.82
CA ALA A 95 8.54 0.76 -3.59
C ALA A 95 7.41 -0.02 -4.27
N LEU A 96 6.59 -0.71 -3.48
CA LEU A 96 5.50 -1.53 -3.98
C LEU A 96 4.29 -0.68 -4.35
N ALA A 97 3.90 0.24 -3.47
CA ALA A 97 2.75 1.11 -3.70
C ALA A 97 2.92 2.45 -2.99
N ALA A 98 2.37 3.49 -3.60
CA ALA A 98 2.30 4.84 -3.05
C ALA A 98 0.95 5.45 -3.43
N TYR A 99 0.16 5.88 -2.46
CA TYR A 99 -1.14 6.50 -2.73
C TYR A 99 -1.57 7.48 -1.64
N GLY A 100 -2.38 8.45 -2.06
CA GLY A 100 -2.92 9.46 -1.16
C GLY A 100 -3.96 8.89 -0.20
N THR A 101 -3.98 9.37 1.03
CA THR A 101 -4.98 9.01 2.03
C THR A 101 -5.27 10.17 2.99
N ASN A 102 -6.45 10.12 3.60
CA ASN A 102 -6.87 10.99 4.69
C ASN A 102 -6.67 10.31 6.07
N GLY A 103 -6.06 9.12 6.11
CA GLY A 103 -5.83 8.37 7.35
C GLY A 103 -7.09 7.75 7.96
N LYS A 104 -8.24 7.77 7.28
CA LYS A 104 -9.53 7.27 7.81
C LYS A 104 -9.75 5.76 7.62
N TYR A 105 -8.78 5.04 7.05
CA TYR A 105 -8.86 3.58 6.92
C TYR A 105 -8.85 2.89 8.30
N THR A 106 -9.42 1.70 8.33
CA THR A 106 -9.59 0.90 9.55
C THR A 106 -8.50 -0.16 9.71
N ALA A 107 -8.43 -0.77 10.89
CA ALA A 107 -7.58 -1.94 11.11
C ALA A 107 -7.91 -3.10 10.15
N LEU A 108 -9.18 -3.27 9.78
CA LEU A 108 -9.59 -4.32 8.84
C LEU A 108 -9.07 -4.06 7.43
N ASP A 109 -9.08 -2.80 6.98
CA ASP A 109 -8.54 -2.43 5.66
C ASP A 109 -7.03 -2.69 5.59
N ILE A 110 -6.30 -2.44 6.69
CA ILE A 110 -4.87 -2.75 6.81
C ILE A 110 -4.64 -4.26 6.72
N ILE A 111 -5.45 -5.07 7.42
CA ILE A 111 -5.33 -6.53 7.41
C ILE A 111 -5.57 -7.07 6.00
N ARG A 112 -6.65 -6.65 5.34
CA ARG A 112 -7.01 -7.06 3.98
C ARG A 112 -5.89 -6.74 3.00
N ARG A 113 -5.36 -5.52 3.07
CA ARG A 113 -4.24 -5.08 2.24
C ARG A 113 -3.00 -5.94 2.40
N ARG A 114 -2.60 -6.20 3.65
CA ARG A 114 -1.44 -7.05 3.96
C ARG A 114 -1.67 -8.49 3.51
N TYR A 115 -2.90 -8.99 3.63
CA TYR A 115 -3.25 -10.31 3.11
C TYR A 115 -3.10 -10.35 1.58
N THR A 116 -3.61 -9.35 0.86
CA THR A 116 -3.45 -9.25 -0.59
C THR A 116 -1.97 -9.18 -1.00
N ILE A 117 -1.17 -8.33 -0.36
CA ILE A 117 0.27 -8.24 -0.62
C ILE A 117 0.96 -9.58 -0.36
N PHE A 118 0.59 -10.28 0.71
CA PHE A 118 1.12 -11.59 1.06
C PHE A 118 0.80 -12.64 -0.01
N GLU A 119 -0.47 -12.78 -0.39
CA GLU A 119 -0.93 -13.75 -1.39
C GLU A 119 -0.31 -13.48 -2.77
N GLU A 120 -0.33 -12.22 -3.22
CA GLU A 120 0.27 -11.82 -4.50
C GLU A 120 1.78 -12.08 -4.54
N SER A 121 2.49 -11.81 -3.44
CA SER A 121 3.93 -12.12 -3.32
C SER A 121 4.19 -13.63 -3.32
N SER A 122 3.37 -14.39 -2.58
CA SER A 122 3.47 -15.84 -2.47
C SER A 122 3.26 -16.52 -3.83
N SER A 123 2.28 -16.05 -4.62
CA SER A 123 2.03 -16.53 -5.99
C SER A 123 3.23 -16.35 -6.94
N GLN A 124 4.11 -15.39 -6.65
CA GLN A 124 5.34 -15.11 -7.38
C GLN A 124 6.58 -15.81 -6.77
N GLY A 125 6.39 -16.68 -5.77
CA GLY A 125 7.46 -17.38 -5.08
C GLY A 125 8.29 -16.49 -4.14
N ILE A 126 7.73 -15.36 -3.71
CA ILE A 126 8.36 -14.43 -2.77
C ILE A 126 7.67 -14.57 -1.42
N ARG A 127 8.44 -14.91 -0.39
CA ARG A 127 7.94 -15.10 0.97
C ARG A 127 8.11 -13.83 1.79
N ILE A 128 6.99 -13.18 2.11
CA ILE A 128 6.97 -12.10 3.10
C ILE A 128 7.11 -12.74 4.49
N VAL A 129 8.18 -12.43 5.21
CA VAL A 129 8.46 -13.01 6.53
C VAL A 129 7.89 -12.17 7.68
N GLY A 130 7.54 -10.92 7.41
CA GLY A 130 6.96 -10.04 8.41
C GLY A 130 6.60 -8.67 7.87
N TYR A 131 5.86 -7.95 8.71
CA TYR A 131 5.42 -6.58 8.46
C TYR A 131 6.00 -5.65 9.52
N SER A 132 6.43 -4.46 9.12
CA SER A 132 6.77 -3.35 10.01
C SER A 132 5.90 -2.13 9.69
N THR A 133 5.61 -1.32 10.72
CA THR A 133 4.65 -0.22 10.62
C THR A 133 4.87 0.77 11.77
N ASP A 134 4.34 1.98 11.62
CA ASP A 134 4.29 2.94 12.72
C ASP A 134 3.30 2.51 13.82
N THR A 135 3.43 3.12 14.99
CA THR A 135 2.71 2.82 16.23
C THR A 135 1.32 3.46 16.33
N ASP A 136 0.72 3.88 15.21
CA ASP A 136 -0.67 4.34 15.19
C ASP A 136 -1.61 3.24 15.73
N PRO A 137 -2.60 3.58 16.57
CA PRO A 137 -3.53 2.62 17.16
C PRO A 137 -4.17 1.64 16.16
N LYS A 138 -4.45 2.07 14.93
CA LYS A 138 -5.07 1.22 13.89
C LYS A 138 -4.10 0.16 13.39
N TYR A 139 -2.82 0.51 13.24
CA TYR A 139 -1.76 -0.43 12.88
C TYR A 139 -1.46 -1.40 14.02
N LEU A 140 -1.39 -0.92 15.26
CA LEU A 140 -1.23 -1.77 16.44
C LEU A 140 -2.39 -2.74 16.61
N LEU A 141 -3.62 -2.29 16.41
CA LEU A 141 -4.80 -3.16 16.42
C LEU A 141 -4.74 -4.21 15.31
N ALA A 142 -4.39 -3.81 14.08
CA ALA A 142 -4.21 -4.75 12.98
C ALA A 142 -3.13 -5.80 13.29
N MET A 143 -1.98 -5.40 13.81
CA MET A 143 -0.91 -6.31 14.25
C MET A 143 -1.37 -7.28 15.33
N LYS A 144 -2.11 -6.78 16.34
CA LYS A 144 -2.67 -7.62 17.42
C LYS A 144 -3.65 -8.67 16.89
N LEU A 145 -4.53 -8.28 15.95
CA LEU A 145 -5.48 -9.20 15.33
C LEU A 145 -4.78 -10.25 14.47
N ILE A 146 -3.79 -9.84 13.68
CA ILE A 146 -2.99 -10.74 12.83
C ILE A 146 -2.18 -11.74 13.66
N SER A 147 -1.49 -11.28 14.71
CA SER A 147 -0.68 -12.16 15.56
C SER A 147 -1.53 -13.16 16.35
N GLY A 148 -2.71 -12.74 16.83
CA GLY A 148 -3.69 -13.64 17.43
C GLY A 148 -4.29 -14.64 16.43
N PHE A 149 -4.49 -14.23 15.17
CA PHE A 149 -4.97 -15.10 14.10
C PHE A 149 -3.96 -16.19 13.73
N PHE A 150 -2.69 -15.83 13.55
CA PHE A 150 -1.62 -16.81 13.25
C PHE A 150 -1.28 -17.73 14.43
N TRP A 151 -1.54 -17.31 15.67
CA TRP A 151 -1.41 -18.18 16.84
C TRP A 151 -2.42 -19.35 16.80
N CYS A 152 -3.65 -19.09 16.35
CA CYS A 152 -4.69 -20.11 16.26
C CYS A 152 -4.50 -21.10 15.09
N LEU A 153 -3.79 -20.71 14.03
CA LEU A 153 -3.53 -21.57 12.86
C LEU A 153 -2.32 -22.52 13.04
N ASN A 154 -1.52 -22.34 14.09
CA ASN A 154 -0.39 -23.21 14.44
C ASN A 154 -0.74 -24.23 15.55
N LYS A 155 -2.03 -24.43 15.82
CA LYS A 155 -2.57 -25.51 16.65
C LYS A 155 -3.37 -26.47 15.80
#